data_AF-A0A661MZ83-F1
#
_entry.id   AF-A0A661MZ83-F1
#
_cell.length_a   1.000
_cell.length_b   1.000
_cell.length_c   1.000
_cell.angle_alpha   90.00
_cell.angle_beta   90.00
_cell.angle_gamma   90.00
#
_symmetry.space_group_name_H-M   'P 1'
#
loop_
_entity.id
_entity.type
_entity.pdbx_description
1 polymer ?
#
loop_
_entity_poly.entity_id
_entity_poly.type
_entity_poly.pdbx_seq_one_letter_code
_entity_poly.pdbx_strand_id
1 'polypeptide(L)'
;MTVSPEKAAEIRRLYFAEHWKRGTIAAQLELHPDVVQRVLGRLGPTPGGPTPQRRAALLDPYKGFVAETLDEYPRLVATRLYDML
;
A
#
# COMPACT_ATOMS: atom_id res chain seq x y z
N MET A 1 15.05 -6.38 9.77
CA MET A 1 15.43 -5.42 10.82
C MET A 1 14.24 -4.54 11.12
N THR A 2 13.79 -4.57 12.37
CA THR A 2 12.70 -3.73 12.89
C THR A 2 13.33 -2.51 13.55
N VAL A 3 12.97 -1.31 13.12
CA VAL A 3 13.44 -0.06 13.73
C VAL A 3 12.59 0.24 14.96
N SER A 4 13.19 0.84 15.99
CA SER A 4 12.44 1.24 17.17
C SER A 4 11.36 2.27 16.83
N PRO A 5 10.24 2.32 17.59
CA PRO A 5 9.17 3.27 17.33
C PRO A 5 9.64 4.72 17.43
N GLU A 6 10.60 5.05 18.30
CA GLU A 6 11.14 6.42 18.41
C GLU A 6 11.85 6.83 17.13
N LYS A 7 12.71 5.95 16.59
CA LYS A 7 13.43 6.20 15.33
C LYS A 7 12.47 6.30 14.14
N ALA A 8 11.41 5.50 14.12
CA ALA A 8 10.39 5.62 13.09
C ALA A 8 9.64 6.97 13.13
N ALA A 9 9.36 7.48 14.34
CA ALA A 9 8.75 8.79 14.53
C ALA A 9 9.67 9.93 14.08
N GLU A 10 10.97 9.84 14.39
CA GLU A 10 11.99 10.80 13.96
C GLU A 10 12.11 10.86 12.43
N ILE A 11 12.17 9.72 11.75
CA ILE A 11 12.18 9.63 10.28
C ILE A 11 10.94 10.31 9.69
N ARG A 12 9.75 10.05 10.26
CA ARG A 12 8.50 10.65 9.78
C ARG A 12 8.48 12.16 10.00
N ARG A 13 8.95 12.65 11.15
CA ARG A 13 9.04 14.09 11.43
C ARG A 13 9.95 14.79 10.40
N LEU A 14 11.17 14.28 10.20
CA LEU A 14 12.13 14.86 9.26
C LEU A 14 11.58 14.90 7.82
N TYR A 15 10.84 13.87 7.42
CA TYR A 15 10.28 13.80 6.06
C TYR A 15 9.02 14.64 5.87
N PHE A 16 8.06 14.57 6.80
CA PHE A 16 6.74 15.19 6.64
C PHE A 16 6.65 16.61 7.18
N ALA A 17 7.29 16.91 8.31
CA ALA A 17 7.25 18.24 8.92
C ALA A 17 8.37 19.13 8.36
N GLU A 18 9.55 18.56 8.15
CA GLU A 18 10.74 19.33 7.76
C GLU A 18 11.08 19.19 6.27
N HIS A 19 10.37 18.31 5.54
CA HIS A 19 10.52 18.09 4.10
C HIS A 19 11.93 17.68 3.64
N TRP A 20 12.68 16.99 4.50
CA TRP A 20 14.01 16.48 4.13
C TRP A 20 13.93 15.39 3.06
N LYS A 21 14.94 15.33 2.18
CA LYS A 21 15.08 14.25 1.20
C LYS A 21 15.40 12.93 1.92
N ARG A 22 14.90 11.81 1.39
CA ARG A 22 15.13 10.46 1.96
C ARG A 22 16.62 10.14 2.16
N GLY A 23 17.46 10.49 1.18
CA GLY A 23 18.91 10.29 1.27
C GLY A 23 19.56 11.13 2.37
N THR A 24 19.07 12.35 2.60
CA THR A 24 19.53 13.21 3.69
C THR A 24 19.18 12.63 5.05
N ILE A 25 17.94 12.11 5.21
CA ILE A 25 17.52 11.45 6.45
C ILE A 25 18.35 10.19 6.71
N ALA A 26 18.61 9.40 5.66
CA ALA A 26 19.43 8.19 5.75
C ALA A 26 20.86 8.51 6.20
N ALA A 27 21.49 9.53 5.60
CA ALA A 27 22.82 9.98 5.99
C ALA A 27 22.85 10.56 7.42
N GLN A 28 21.86 11.40 7.79
CA GLN A 28 21.81 12.06 9.09
C GLN A 28 21.59 11.08 10.25
N LEU A 29 20.78 10.04 10.04
CA LEU A 29 20.48 9.03 11.06
C LEU A 29 21.40 7.81 10.99
N GLU A 30 22.39 7.80 10.08
CA GLU A 30 23.27 6.67 9.80
C GLU A 30 22.51 5.37 9.52
N LEU A 31 21.39 5.49 8.81
CA LEU A 31 20.52 4.37 8.45
C LEU A 31 20.65 4.03 6.97
N HIS A 32 20.49 2.74 6.66
CA HIS A 32 20.39 2.32 5.27
C HIS A 32 19.14 2.94 4.60
N PRO A 33 19.22 3.44 3.35
CA PRO A 33 18.08 4.09 2.66
C PRO A 33 16.80 3.24 2.64
N ASP A 34 16.92 1.92 2.50
CA ASP A 34 15.79 0.99 2.55
C ASP A 34 15.00 1.05 3.86
N VAL A 35 15.66 1.38 4.96
CA VAL A 35 15.01 1.53 6.27
C VAL A 35 14.09 2.74 6.24
N VAL A 36 14.59 3.88 5.74
CA VAL A 36 13.81 5.10 5.56
C VAL A 36 12.65 4.86 4.58
N GLN A 37 12.89 4.15 3.48
CA GLN A 37 11.85 3.77 2.52
C GLN A 37 10.80 2.84 3.14
N ARG A 38 11.20 1.89 3.99
CA ARG A 38 10.25 0.99 4.67
C ARG A 38 9.38 1.74 5.67
N VAL A 39 9.95 2.69 6.42
CA VAL A 39 9.21 3.50 7.42
C VAL A 39 8.25 4.49 6.76
N LEU A 40 8.64 5.07 5.63
CA LEU A 40 7.82 6.03 4.88
C LEU A 40 6.85 5.37 3.89
N GLY A 41 7.10 4.12 3.49
CA GLY A 41 6.36 3.41 2.46
C GLY A 41 6.97 3.54 1.05
N ARG A 42 6.61 2.60 0.15
CA ARG A 42 7.02 2.64 -1.27
C ARG A 42 6.30 3.74 -2.04
N LEU A 43 5.06 4.01 -1.68
CA LEU A 43 4.30 5.17 -2.13
C LEU A 43 4.76 6.34 -1.28
N GLY A 44 5.09 7.47 -1.89
CA GLY A 44 5.49 8.68 -1.17
C GLY A 44 4.38 9.21 -0.25
N PRO A 45 4.46 10.48 0.18
CA PRO A 45 3.67 10.99 1.28
C PRO A 45 2.16 10.80 1.04
N THR A 46 1.50 9.99 1.87
CA THR A 46 0.07 10.20 2.15
C THR A 46 -0.26 9.85 3.61
N PRO A 47 0.18 10.67 4.59
CA PRO A 47 -0.52 10.76 5.85
C PRO A 47 -1.77 11.63 5.61
N GLY A 48 -2.96 11.01 5.69
CA GLY A 48 -4.24 11.74 5.72
C GLY A 48 -4.84 12.17 4.37
N GLY A 49 -4.16 11.97 3.24
CA GLY A 49 -4.82 12.09 1.94
C GLY A 49 -5.70 10.86 1.64
N PRO A 50 -6.79 11.00 0.87
CA PRO A 50 -7.56 9.84 0.43
C PRO A 50 -6.60 8.85 -0.20
N THR A 51 -6.69 7.57 0.22
CA THR A 51 -6.08 6.45 -0.49
C THR A 51 -6.28 6.71 -1.98
N PRO A 52 -5.25 6.65 -2.86
CA PRO A 52 -5.45 6.93 -4.28
C PRO A 52 -6.65 6.09 -4.70
N GLN A 53 -7.77 6.79 -5.02
CA GLN A 53 -9.07 6.15 -5.18
C GLN A 53 -8.83 4.97 -6.10
N ARG A 54 -9.01 3.75 -5.56
CA ARG A 54 -8.79 2.52 -6.31
C ARG A 54 -9.54 2.72 -7.61
N ARG A 55 -8.83 2.83 -8.72
CA ARG A 55 -9.46 3.05 -10.03
C ARG A 55 -10.53 1.98 -10.17
N ALA A 56 -11.74 2.41 -10.55
CA ALA A 56 -12.83 1.47 -10.79
C ALA A 56 -12.32 0.40 -11.75
N ALA A 57 -12.29 -0.84 -11.28
CA ALA A 57 -11.91 -1.97 -12.09
C ALA A 57 -13.10 -2.35 -12.96
N LEU A 58 -12.85 -2.85 -14.17
CA LEU A 58 -13.91 -3.38 -15.05
C LEU A 58 -14.76 -4.46 -14.35
N LEU A 59 -14.17 -5.18 -13.39
CA LEU A 59 -14.84 -6.21 -12.59
C LEU A 59 -15.76 -5.64 -11.50
N ASP A 60 -15.62 -4.37 -11.11
CA ASP A 60 -16.34 -3.82 -9.95
C ASP A 60 -17.87 -3.97 -10.04
N PRO A 61 -18.54 -3.79 -11.20
CA PRO A 61 -19.97 -4.07 -11.35
C PRO A 61 -20.38 -5.54 -11.16
N TYR A 62 -19.45 -6.48 -11.36
CA TYR A 62 -19.72 -7.93 -11.39
C TYR A 62 -19.34 -8.65 -10.11
N LYS A 63 -18.76 -7.96 -9.12
CA LYS A 63 -18.26 -8.58 -7.88
C LYS A 63 -19.33 -9.30 -7.08
N GLY A 64 -20.56 -8.78 -7.04
CA GLY A 64 -21.68 -9.43 -6.35
C GLY A 64 -21.98 -10.79 -6.98
N PHE A 65 -22.17 -10.81 -8.30
CA PHE A 65 -22.39 -12.04 -9.06
C PHE A 65 -21.25 -13.06 -8.88
N VAL A 66 -20.00 -12.62 -8.92
CA VAL A 66 -18.83 -13.50 -8.71
C VAL A 66 -18.82 -14.11 -7.32
N ALA A 67 -19.11 -13.31 -6.28
CA ALA A 67 -19.15 -13.79 -4.90
C ALA A 67 -20.26 -14.83 -4.71
N GLU A 68 -21.48 -14.52 -5.13
CA GLU A 68 -22.63 -15.43 -5.05
C GLU A 68 -22.38 -16.75 -5.80
N THR A 69 -21.81 -16.67 -7.00
CA THR A 69 -21.50 -17.85 -7.83
C THR A 69 -20.44 -18.75 -7.19
N LEU A 70 -19.40 -18.17 -6.57
CA LEU A 70 -18.34 -18.95 -5.93
C LEU A 70 -18.76 -19.49 -4.56
N ASP A 71 -19.70 -18.83 -3.87
CA ASP A 71 -20.32 -19.38 -2.66
C ASP A 71 -21.14 -20.64 -2.97
N GLU A 72 -21.89 -20.63 -4.08
CA GLU A 72 -22.66 -21.80 -4.53
C GLU A 72 -21.77 -22.88 -5.17
N TYR A 73 -20.73 -22.48 -5.91
CA TYR A 73 -19.81 -23.38 -6.62
C TYR A 73 -18.33 -23.10 -6.29
N PRO A 74 -17.83 -23.52 -5.11
CA PRO A 74 -16.47 -23.16 -4.65
C PRO A 74 -15.31 -23.68 -5.51
N ARG A 75 -15.57 -24.69 -6.36
CA ARG A 75 -14.57 -25.29 -7.26
C ARG A 75 -14.72 -24.82 -8.71
N LEU A 76 -15.55 -23.81 -8.97
CA LEU A 76 -15.76 -23.29 -10.32
C LEU A 76 -14.48 -22.63 -10.83
N VAL A 77 -14.08 -22.99 -12.05
CA VAL A 77 -12.86 -22.46 -12.67
C VAL A 77 -13.09 -21.07 -13.24
N ALA A 78 -12.03 -20.26 -13.26
CA ALA A 78 -12.10 -18.86 -13.68
C ALA A 78 -12.60 -18.68 -15.13
N THR A 79 -12.26 -19.60 -16.04
CA THR A 79 -12.74 -19.55 -17.44
C THR A 79 -14.26 -19.70 -17.51
N ARG A 80 -14.83 -20.62 -16.72
CA ARG A 80 -16.29 -20.80 -16.69
C ARG A 80 -16.99 -19.61 -16.06
N LEU A 81 -16.42 -19.04 -15.01
CA LEU A 81 -16.93 -17.83 -14.38
C LEU A 81 -16.89 -16.64 -15.36
N TYR A 82 -15.84 -16.52 -16.18
CA TYR A 82 -15.72 -15.49 -17.20
C TYR A 82 -16.78 -15.61 -18.29
N ASP A 83 -17.09 -16.83 -18.75
CA ASP A 83 -18.16 -17.06 -19.74
C ASP A 83 -19.57 -16.71 -19.23
N MET A 84 -19.72 -16.53 -17.91
CA MET A 84 -21.00 -16.19 -17.26
C MET A 84 -21.21 -14.67 -17.06
N LEU A 85 -20.16 -13.86 -17.26
CA LEU A 85 -20.18 -12.39 -17.11
C LEU A 85 -20.63 -11.69 -18.41
#